data_AF-A0A0F9W4S0-F1
#
_entry.id   AF-A0A0F9W4S0-F1
#
_cell.length_a   1.000
_cell.length_b   1.000
_cell.length_c   1.000
_cell.angle_alpha   90.00
_cell.angle_beta   90.00
_cell.angle_gamma   90.00
#
_symmetry.space_group_name_H-M   'P 1'
#
loop_
_entity.id
_entity.type
_entity.pdbx_description
1 polymer ?
#
loop_
_entity_poly.entity_id
_entity_poly.type
_entity_poly.pdbx_seq_one_letter_code
_entity_poly.pdbx_strand_id
1 'polypeptide(L)'
;MTGIETGIMLGTYAVTAGDVMMVASTLIGVVGQMQQASAQQAAGQAQAAAAAHRAAIANRQAQVMEQQAGQERAVSQRAAQEERRRGRFVSSRVQALSAASGAGALDPTIVGILGDIGTEEETRALTALYEGEERARGLEYGATLERAGGAGALFAGQAARRAGRSAAARSRLSAAGTLLEGGSSLFAKYSPESPTGGGSTYYTRRSSRGGVRRYSYG
;
A
#
# COMPACT_ATOMS: atom_id res chain seq x y z
N MET A 1 76.95 31.93 -46.78
CA MET A 1 77.01 32.02 -45.31
C MET A 1 75.60 32.36 -44.85
N THR A 2 74.84 31.33 -44.45
CA THR A 2 74.40 31.08 -43.05
C THR A 2 73.37 32.11 -42.60
N GLY A 3 72.07 31.80 -42.61
CA GLY A 3 71.35 31.11 -41.51
C GLY A 3 70.77 32.20 -40.57
N ILE A 4 69.51 32.24 -40.18
CA ILE A 4 68.72 31.23 -39.45
C ILE A 4 67.25 31.66 -39.54
N GLU A 5 66.39 30.70 -39.89
CA GLU A 5 64.93 30.81 -39.83
C GLU A 5 64.48 30.76 -38.36
N THR A 6 63.85 31.82 -37.86
CA THR A 6 63.10 31.78 -36.59
C THR A 6 61.64 31.50 -36.89
N GLY A 7 61.32 30.21 -37.04
CA GLY A 7 59.94 29.71 -37.04
C GLY A 7 59.34 29.82 -35.65
N ILE A 8 58.37 30.73 -35.50
CA ILE A 8 57.48 30.78 -34.35
C ILE A 8 56.58 29.55 -34.43
N MET A 9 56.96 28.50 -33.69
CA MET A 9 56.12 27.34 -33.42
C MET A 9 54.93 27.76 -32.55
N LEU A 10 53.86 28.23 -33.20
CA LEU A 10 52.52 28.22 -32.64
C LEU A 10 52.14 26.76 -32.41
N GLY A 11 52.46 26.27 -31.22
CA GLY A 11 51.95 25.01 -30.70
C GLY A 11 50.43 25.12 -30.57
N THR A 12 49.74 24.77 -31.64
CA THR A 12 48.34 24.36 -31.62
C THR A 12 48.22 23.23 -30.60
N TYR A 13 47.80 23.57 -29.38
CA TYR A 13 47.19 22.60 -28.49
C TYR A 13 45.87 22.22 -29.16
N ALA A 14 45.94 21.23 -30.06
CA ALA A 14 44.78 20.47 -30.47
C ALA A 14 44.30 19.71 -29.23
N VAL A 15 43.57 20.41 -28.37
CA VAL A 15 42.63 19.80 -27.46
C VAL A 15 41.59 19.18 -28.37
N THR A 16 41.86 17.93 -28.77
CA THR A 16 40.93 17.09 -29.49
C THR A 16 39.63 17.11 -28.69
N ALA A 17 38.57 17.61 -29.32
CA ALA A 17 37.24 17.80 -28.72
C ALA A 17 36.64 16.53 -28.08
N GLY A 18 37.29 15.36 -28.20
CA GLY A 18 36.96 14.13 -27.51
C GLY A 18 37.26 14.13 -26.00
N ASP A 19 38.33 14.77 -25.54
CA ASP A 19 38.75 14.69 -24.12
C ASP A 19 38.00 15.68 -23.21
N VAL A 20 37.52 16.82 -23.75
CA VAL A 20 36.70 17.79 -23.00
C VAL A 20 35.24 17.33 -22.86
N MET A 21 34.76 16.46 -23.76
CA MET A 21 33.40 15.90 -23.72
C MET A 21 33.20 14.83 -22.62
N MET A 22 34.26 14.16 -22.13
CA MET A 22 34.13 13.16 -21.07
C MET A 22 34.04 13.75 -19.65
N VAL A 23 34.58 14.96 -19.41
CA VAL A 23 34.48 15.64 -18.11
C VAL A 23 33.17 16.43 -18.00
N ALA A 24 32.65 16.96 -19.12
CA ALA A 24 31.37 17.67 -19.12
C ALA A 24 30.15 16.75 -18.90
N SER A 25 30.21 15.50 -19.36
CA SER A 25 29.08 14.56 -19.27
C SER A 25 28.85 13.98 -17.86
N THR A 26 29.88 13.95 -17.02
CA THR A 26 29.79 13.46 -15.62
C THR A 26 29.15 14.48 -14.68
N LEU A 27 29.31 15.79 -14.92
CA LEU A 27 28.66 16.84 -14.12
C LEU A 27 27.16 16.99 -14.43
N ILE A 28 26.76 16.77 -15.68
CA ILE A 28 25.34 16.82 -16.09
C ILE A 28 24.54 15.67 -15.46
N GLY A 29 25.15 14.50 -15.28
CA GLY A 29 24.51 13.33 -14.64
C GLY A 29 24.16 13.54 -13.16
N VAL A 30 24.97 14.28 -12.40
CA VAL A 30 24.79 14.46 -10.95
C VAL A 30 23.64 15.39 -10.62
N VAL A 31 23.45 16.48 -11.39
CA VAL A 31 22.34 17.42 -11.19
C VAL A 31 20.99 16.74 -11.50
N GLY A 32 20.93 15.95 -12.58
CA GLY A 32 19.76 15.15 -12.91
C GLY A 32 19.40 14.13 -11.80
N GLN A 33 20.41 13.47 -11.22
CA GLN A 33 20.20 12.50 -10.13
C GLN A 33 19.78 13.14 -8.81
N MET A 34 20.27 14.35 -8.48
CA MET A 34 19.84 15.08 -7.29
C MET A 34 18.38 15.56 -7.40
N GLN A 35 17.99 16.06 -8.57
CA GLN A 35 16.61 16.48 -8.84
C GLN A 35 15.64 15.28 -8.81
N GLN A 36 16.08 14.12 -9.33
CA GLN A 36 15.33 12.88 -9.29
C GLN A 36 15.15 12.34 -7.86
N ALA A 37 16.16 12.49 -6.99
CA ALA A 37 16.07 12.09 -5.58
C ALA A 37 15.06 12.96 -4.79
N SER A 38 15.02 14.27 -5.02
CA SER A 38 14.01 15.14 -4.40
C SER A 38 12.59 14.84 -4.90
N ALA A 39 12.44 14.54 -6.18
CA ALA A 39 11.15 14.16 -6.76
C ALA A 39 10.62 12.83 -6.18
N GLN A 40 11.49 11.84 -5.98
CA GLN A 40 11.12 10.56 -5.36
C GLN A 40 10.71 10.70 -3.89
N GLN A 41 11.36 11.58 -3.13
CA GLN A 41 10.96 11.88 -1.75
C GLN A 41 9.61 12.61 -1.70
N ALA A 42 9.38 13.58 -2.58
CA ALA A 42 8.10 14.29 -2.68
C ALA A 42 6.96 13.33 -3.08
N ALA A 43 7.20 12.44 -4.05
CA ALA A 43 6.25 11.42 -4.47
C ALA A 43 5.88 10.47 -3.32
N GLY A 44 6.86 10.00 -2.54
CA GLY A 44 6.60 9.14 -1.38
C GLY A 44 5.82 9.85 -0.25
N GLN A 45 6.00 11.16 -0.07
CA GLN A 45 5.21 11.95 0.88
C GLN A 45 3.77 12.15 0.39
N ALA A 46 3.58 12.47 -0.89
CA ALA A 46 2.25 12.61 -1.49
C ALA A 46 1.46 11.29 -1.41
N GLN A 47 2.11 10.15 -1.67
CA GLN A 47 1.49 8.83 -1.53
C GLN A 47 1.10 8.51 -0.09
N ALA A 48 1.93 8.87 0.90
CA ALA A 48 1.59 8.70 2.31
C ALA A 48 0.42 9.61 2.75
N ALA A 49 0.38 10.84 2.25
CA ALA A 49 -0.75 11.76 2.51
C ALA A 49 -2.05 11.23 1.89
N ALA A 50 -2.00 10.76 0.63
CA ALA A 50 -3.15 10.14 -0.04
C ALA A 50 -3.64 8.88 0.71
N ALA A 51 -2.73 8.04 1.20
CA ALA A 51 -3.06 6.90 2.03
C ALA A 51 -3.74 7.31 3.36
N ALA A 52 -3.25 8.37 4.00
CA ALA A 52 -3.86 8.91 5.22
C ALA A 52 -5.27 9.43 4.98
N HIS A 53 -5.51 10.13 3.87
CA HIS A 53 -6.85 10.56 3.48
C HIS A 53 -7.79 9.39 3.23
N ARG A 54 -7.33 8.35 2.51
CA ARG A 54 -8.13 7.14 2.28
C ARG A 54 -8.51 6.45 3.59
N ALA A 55 -7.57 6.33 4.52
CA ALA A 55 -7.83 5.74 5.83
C ALA A 55 -8.81 6.58 6.66
N ALA A 56 -8.73 7.91 6.59
CA ALA A 56 -9.67 8.79 7.26
C ALA A 56 -11.10 8.66 6.68
N ILE A 57 -11.24 8.51 5.36
CA ILE A 57 -12.53 8.26 4.71
C ILE A 57 -13.09 6.90 5.12
N ALA A 58 -12.27 5.84 5.06
CA ALA A 58 -12.64 4.51 5.52
C ALA A 58 -13.13 4.51 6.97
N ASN A 59 -12.44 5.23 7.88
CA ASN A 59 -12.87 5.36 9.27
C ASN A 59 -14.21 6.06 9.42
N ARG A 60 -14.48 7.11 8.63
CA ARG A 60 -15.79 7.79 8.64
C ARG A 60 -16.89 6.87 8.12
N GLN A 61 -16.61 6.14 7.04
CA GLN A 61 -17.57 5.20 6.46
C GLN A 61 -17.89 4.07 7.43
N ALA A 62 -16.88 3.55 8.14
CA ALA A 62 -17.06 2.59 9.23
C ALA A 62 -17.94 3.15 10.36
N GLN A 63 -17.74 4.41 10.78
CA GLN A 63 -18.60 5.04 11.80
C GLN A 63 -20.05 5.17 11.34
N VAL A 64 -20.29 5.51 10.06
CA VAL A 64 -21.64 5.57 9.50
C VAL A 64 -22.31 4.19 9.53
N MET A 65 -21.58 3.13 9.18
CA MET A 65 -22.09 1.76 9.26
C MET A 65 -22.44 1.35 10.70
N GLU A 66 -21.63 1.72 11.69
CA GLU A 66 -21.95 1.46 13.10
C GLU A 66 -23.17 2.23 13.59
N GLN A 67 -23.34 3.48 13.15
CA GLN A 67 -24.56 4.24 13.45
C GLN A 67 -25.78 3.58 12.83
N GLN A 68 -25.68 3.10 11.58
CA GLN A 68 -26.74 2.35 10.92
C GLN A 68 -27.04 1.04 11.68
N ALA A 69 -26.02 0.32 12.13
CA ALA A 69 -26.19 -0.89 12.95
C ALA A 69 -26.97 -0.60 14.24
N GLY A 70 -26.64 0.50 14.92
CA GLY A 70 -27.38 0.97 16.10
C GLY A 70 -28.85 1.31 15.79
N GLN A 71 -29.11 1.91 14.62
CA GLN A 71 -30.47 2.20 14.16
C GLN A 71 -31.26 0.93 13.87
N GLU A 72 -30.66 -0.07 13.20
CA GLU A 72 -31.29 -1.37 12.94
C GLU A 72 -31.70 -2.09 14.23
N ARG A 73 -30.82 -2.09 15.24
CA ARG A 73 -31.17 -2.63 16.58
C ARG A 73 -32.32 -1.87 17.24
N ALA A 74 -32.32 -0.55 17.13
CA ALA A 74 -33.40 0.27 17.69
C ALA A 74 -34.74 0.01 16.99
N VAL A 75 -34.72 -0.13 15.65
CA VAL A 75 -35.90 -0.45 14.84
C VAL A 75 -36.43 -1.84 15.18
N SER A 76 -35.55 -2.84 15.31
CA SER A 76 -35.96 -4.20 15.66
C SER A 76 -36.54 -4.31 17.07
N GLN A 77 -35.97 -3.58 18.04
CA GLN A 77 -36.52 -3.48 19.39
C GLN A 77 -37.93 -2.88 19.39
N ARG A 78 -38.16 -1.82 18.60
CA ARG A 78 -39.51 -1.24 18.45
C ARG A 78 -40.47 -2.21 17.77
N ALA A 79 -40.04 -2.89 16.72
CA ALA A 79 -40.85 -3.89 16.03
C ALA A 79 -41.27 -5.02 16.99
N ALA A 80 -40.35 -5.52 17.79
CA ALA A 80 -40.63 -6.54 18.79
C ALA A 80 -41.60 -6.07 19.89
N GLN A 81 -41.47 -4.81 20.35
CA GLN A 81 -42.43 -4.23 21.29
C GLN A 81 -43.83 -4.09 20.68
N GLU A 82 -43.92 -3.76 19.39
CA GLU A 82 -45.17 -3.65 18.66
C GLU A 82 -45.83 -5.02 18.46
N GLU A 83 -45.07 -6.07 18.12
CA GLU A 83 -45.58 -7.45 18.10
C GLU A 83 -46.12 -7.86 19.47
N ARG A 84 -45.39 -7.55 20.55
CA ARG A 84 -45.89 -7.80 21.92
C ARG A 84 -47.13 -7.00 22.29
N ARG A 85 -47.27 -5.81 21.72
CA ARG A 85 -48.46 -4.99 21.93
C ARG A 85 -49.67 -5.59 21.19
N ARG A 86 -49.46 -6.07 19.97
CA ARG A 86 -50.49 -6.74 19.15
C ARG A 86 -50.98 -8.02 19.81
N GLY A 87 -50.08 -8.88 20.28
CA GLY A 87 -50.47 -10.11 20.96
C GLY A 87 -51.29 -9.83 22.23
N ARG A 88 -50.89 -8.85 23.06
CA ARG A 88 -51.71 -8.37 24.19
C ARG A 88 -53.11 -7.88 23.79
N PHE A 89 -53.25 -7.15 22.67
CA PHE A 89 -54.57 -6.74 22.18
C PHE A 89 -55.42 -7.91 21.71
N VAL A 90 -54.82 -8.89 21.02
CA VAL A 90 -55.52 -10.11 20.58
C VAL A 90 -55.95 -10.93 21.80
N SER A 91 -55.07 -11.14 22.77
CA SER A 91 -55.37 -11.82 24.04
C SER A 91 -56.50 -11.12 24.80
N SER A 92 -56.48 -9.79 24.88
CA SER A 92 -57.55 -9.01 25.52
C SER A 92 -58.89 -9.19 24.80
N ARG A 93 -58.88 -9.24 23.47
CA ARG A 93 -60.08 -9.46 22.66
C ARG A 93 -60.63 -10.87 22.82
N VAL A 94 -59.76 -11.89 22.86
CA VAL A 94 -60.17 -13.28 23.13
C VAL A 94 -60.82 -13.36 24.51
N GLN A 95 -60.18 -12.81 25.54
CA GLN A 95 -60.72 -12.81 26.90
C GLN A 95 -62.09 -12.11 26.98
N ALA A 96 -62.27 -10.97 26.32
CA ALA A 96 -63.55 -10.26 26.27
C ALA A 96 -64.64 -11.08 25.54
N LEU A 97 -64.29 -11.73 24.43
CA LEU A 97 -65.22 -12.57 23.67
C LEU A 97 -65.62 -13.82 24.47
N SER A 98 -64.69 -14.45 25.18
CA SER A 98 -64.95 -15.58 26.07
C SER A 98 -65.88 -15.20 27.21
N ALA A 99 -65.68 -14.02 27.82
CA ALA A 99 -66.57 -13.51 28.85
C ALA A 99 -67.98 -13.23 28.31
N ALA A 100 -68.10 -12.71 27.08
CA ALA A 100 -69.39 -12.44 26.43
C ALA A 100 -70.14 -13.72 26.00
N SER A 101 -69.43 -14.79 25.64
CA SER A 101 -70.04 -16.07 25.22
C SER A 101 -70.51 -16.93 26.40
N GLY A 102 -70.26 -16.52 27.64
CA GLY A 102 -70.58 -17.30 28.84
C GLY A 102 -69.65 -18.50 29.06
N ALA A 103 -68.61 -18.65 28.23
CA ALA A 103 -67.54 -19.59 28.48
C ALA A 103 -66.78 -19.13 29.74
N GLY A 104 -66.64 -20.01 30.73
CA GLY A 104 -65.90 -19.68 31.94
C GLY A 104 -64.47 -19.26 31.59
N ALA A 105 -63.93 -18.26 32.28
CA ALA A 105 -62.55 -17.79 32.07
C ALA A 105 -61.46 -18.88 32.27
N LEU A 106 -61.85 -20.02 32.86
CA LEU A 106 -61.02 -21.19 33.12
C LEU A 106 -61.32 -22.37 32.18
N ASP A 107 -62.07 -22.15 31.09
CA ASP A 107 -62.27 -23.17 30.08
C ASP A 107 -60.90 -23.55 29.46
N PRO A 108 -60.51 -24.83 29.46
CA PRO A 108 -59.21 -25.27 28.96
C PRO A 108 -58.96 -24.88 27.50
N THR A 109 -60.03 -24.75 26.69
CA THR A 109 -59.95 -24.29 25.31
C THR A 109 -59.47 -22.84 25.22
N ILE A 110 -60.00 -21.96 26.07
CA ILE A 110 -59.65 -20.53 26.07
C ILE A 110 -58.23 -20.33 26.59
N VAL A 111 -57.84 -21.08 27.64
CA VAL A 111 -56.46 -21.07 28.17
C VAL A 111 -55.47 -21.53 27.11
N GLY A 112 -55.81 -22.59 26.34
CA GLY A 112 -55.00 -23.06 25.22
C GLY A 112 -54.80 -21.97 24.16
N ILE A 113 -55.89 -21.33 23.71
CA ILE A 113 -55.83 -20.25 22.71
C ILE A 113 -54.96 -19.07 23.20
N LEU A 114 -55.12 -18.65 24.46
CA LEU A 114 -54.30 -17.59 25.05
C LEU A 114 -52.81 -17.98 25.14
N GLY A 115 -52.51 -19.23 25.47
CA GLY A 115 -51.15 -19.76 25.48
C GLY A 115 -50.50 -19.78 24.08
N ASP A 116 -51.26 -20.21 23.08
CA ASP A 116 -50.81 -20.21 21.68
C ASP A 116 -50.54 -18.79 21.17
N ILE A 117 -51.43 -17.84 21.48
CA ILE A 117 -51.23 -16.42 21.14
C ILE A 117 -49.96 -15.86 21.80
N GLY A 118 -49.74 -16.15 23.08
CA GLY A 118 -48.54 -15.69 23.79
C GLY A 118 -47.25 -16.29 23.22
N THR A 119 -47.30 -17.56 22.81
CA THR A 119 -46.15 -18.24 22.19
C THR A 119 -45.85 -17.67 20.80
N GLU A 120 -46.87 -17.44 19.99
CA GLU A 120 -46.75 -16.83 18.67
C GLU A 120 -46.26 -15.37 18.74
N GLU A 121 -46.78 -14.60 19.71
CA GLU A 121 -46.36 -13.22 20.00
C GLU A 121 -44.86 -13.15 20.28
N GLU A 122 -44.38 -13.96 21.23
CA GLU A 122 -42.96 -13.94 21.61
C GLU A 122 -42.06 -14.48 20.49
N THR A 123 -42.52 -15.50 19.76
CA THR A 123 -41.77 -16.03 18.59
C THR A 123 -41.59 -14.93 17.52
N ARG A 124 -42.63 -14.16 17.22
CA ARG A 124 -42.55 -13.03 16.28
C ARG A 124 -41.68 -11.91 16.80
N ALA A 125 -41.78 -11.57 18.07
CA ALA A 125 -40.97 -10.54 18.71
C ALA A 125 -39.47 -10.91 18.68
N LEU A 126 -39.13 -12.14 19.03
CA LEU A 126 -37.76 -12.66 18.99
C LEU A 126 -37.23 -12.74 17.54
N THR A 127 -38.06 -13.14 16.59
CA THR A 127 -37.70 -13.17 15.16
C THR A 127 -37.36 -11.76 14.67
N ALA A 128 -38.19 -10.77 15.00
CA ALA A 128 -37.93 -9.37 14.63
C ALA A 128 -36.62 -8.84 15.24
N LEU A 129 -36.35 -9.15 16.52
CA LEU A 129 -35.09 -8.81 17.18
C LEU A 129 -33.89 -9.46 16.48
N TYR A 130 -33.99 -10.76 16.21
CA TYR A 130 -32.94 -11.53 15.56
C TYR A 130 -32.59 -10.98 14.18
N GLU A 131 -33.60 -10.70 13.35
CA GLU A 131 -33.38 -10.12 12.02
C GLU A 131 -32.64 -8.78 12.08
N GLY A 132 -33.04 -7.90 13.01
CA GLY A 132 -32.35 -6.62 13.18
C GLY A 132 -30.92 -6.79 13.67
N GLU A 133 -30.67 -7.73 14.58
CA GLU A 133 -29.33 -8.00 15.09
C GLU A 133 -28.41 -8.62 14.03
N GLU A 134 -28.93 -9.49 13.15
CA GLU A 134 -28.17 -10.01 12.02
C GLU A 134 -27.80 -8.89 11.02
N ARG A 135 -28.75 -7.98 10.71
CA ARG A 135 -28.46 -6.81 9.87
C ARG A 135 -27.41 -5.89 10.51
N ALA A 136 -27.55 -5.63 11.82
CA ALA A 136 -26.59 -4.83 12.58
C ALA A 136 -25.19 -5.46 12.59
N ARG A 137 -25.09 -6.77 12.82
CA ARG A 137 -23.81 -7.51 12.75
C ARG A 137 -23.19 -7.46 11.36
N GLY A 138 -23.98 -7.55 10.30
CA GLY A 138 -23.50 -7.39 8.93
C GLY A 138 -22.87 -6.02 8.68
N LEU A 139 -23.49 -4.96 9.20
CA LEU A 139 -22.97 -3.59 9.11
C LEU A 139 -21.68 -3.40 9.94
N GLU A 140 -21.61 -3.96 11.16
CA GLU A 140 -20.42 -3.91 12.01
C GLU A 140 -19.24 -4.69 11.40
N TYR A 141 -19.53 -5.83 10.76
CA TYR A 141 -18.53 -6.56 10.01
C TYR A 141 -18.01 -5.73 8.82
N GLY A 142 -18.90 -5.09 8.07
CA GLY A 142 -18.53 -4.14 7.01
C GLY A 142 -17.66 -2.99 7.53
N ALA A 143 -18.03 -2.41 8.67
CA ALA A 143 -17.25 -1.34 9.32
C ALA A 143 -15.84 -1.81 9.70
N THR A 144 -15.72 -3.04 10.20
CA THR A 144 -14.43 -3.65 10.56
C THR A 144 -13.55 -3.89 9.33
N LEU A 145 -14.14 -4.40 8.24
CA LEU A 145 -13.44 -4.57 6.97
C LEU A 145 -12.96 -3.24 6.40
N GLU A 146 -13.79 -2.19 6.47
CA GLU A 146 -13.43 -0.87 5.97
C GLU A 146 -12.24 -0.28 6.74
N ARG A 147 -12.24 -0.42 8.07
CA ARG A 147 -11.08 -0.04 8.91
C ARG A 147 -9.83 -0.84 8.58
N ALA A 148 -9.96 -2.15 8.36
CA ALA A 148 -8.84 -3.00 7.98
C ALA A 148 -8.26 -2.57 6.62
N GLY A 149 -9.12 -2.25 5.64
CA GLY A 149 -8.74 -1.68 4.36
C GLY A 149 -8.01 -0.35 4.50
N GLY A 150 -8.52 0.54 5.35
CA GLY A 150 -7.88 1.82 5.68
C GLY A 150 -6.50 1.65 6.33
N ALA A 151 -6.36 0.73 7.29
CA ALA A 151 -5.09 0.39 7.92
C ALA A 151 -4.08 -0.18 6.92
N GLY A 152 -4.54 -1.06 6.01
CA GLY A 152 -3.74 -1.57 4.90
C GLY A 152 -3.24 -0.45 3.98
N ALA A 153 -4.11 0.53 3.67
CA ALA A 153 -3.71 1.70 2.89
C ALA A 153 -2.64 2.54 3.60
N LEU A 154 -2.76 2.77 4.91
CA LEU A 154 -1.73 3.46 5.70
C LEU A 154 -0.40 2.72 5.65
N PHE A 155 -0.42 1.39 5.83
CA PHE A 155 0.79 0.58 5.77
C PHE A 155 1.45 0.67 4.39
N ALA A 156 0.68 0.55 3.31
CA ALA A 156 1.17 0.72 1.95
C ALA A 156 1.77 2.11 1.72
N GLY A 157 1.12 3.17 2.21
CA GLY A 157 1.63 4.54 2.13
C GLY A 157 2.94 4.74 2.90
N GLN A 158 3.07 4.14 4.10
CA GLN A 158 4.31 4.18 4.87
C GLN A 158 5.44 3.40 4.20
N ALA A 159 5.13 2.21 3.65
CA ALA A 159 6.07 1.41 2.89
C ALA A 159 6.56 2.18 1.65
N ALA A 160 5.67 2.84 0.92
CA ALA A 160 6.00 3.68 -0.22
C ALA A 160 6.88 4.88 0.18
N ARG A 161 6.60 5.53 1.32
CA ARG A 161 7.44 6.61 1.86
C ARG A 161 8.85 6.11 2.20
N ARG A 162 8.98 4.92 2.80
CA ARG A 162 10.27 4.29 3.09
C ARG A 162 11.02 3.92 1.82
N ALA A 163 10.33 3.34 0.83
CA ALA A 163 10.88 3.01 -0.47
C ALA A 163 11.36 4.26 -1.23
N GLY A 164 10.59 5.35 -1.22
CA GLY A 164 11.00 6.62 -1.83
C GLY A 164 12.24 7.22 -1.15
N ARG A 165 12.36 7.10 0.18
CA ARG A 165 13.56 7.54 0.92
C ARG A 165 14.78 6.68 0.60
N SER A 166 14.64 5.36 0.53
CA SER A 166 15.74 4.45 0.21
C SER A 166 16.17 4.55 -1.25
N ALA A 167 15.23 4.74 -2.17
CA ALA A 167 15.52 5.05 -3.58
C ALA A 167 16.32 6.35 -3.71
N ALA A 168 15.87 7.42 -3.05
CA ALA A 168 16.60 8.69 -3.03
C ALA A 168 18.01 8.56 -2.40
N ALA A 169 18.16 7.75 -1.35
CA ALA A 169 19.47 7.48 -0.74
C ALA A 169 20.38 6.67 -1.69
N ARG A 170 19.85 5.65 -2.38
CA ARG A 170 20.57 4.90 -3.40
C ARG A 170 21.00 5.78 -4.56
N SER A 171 20.13 6.67 -5.06
CA SER A 171 20.48 7.62 -6.12
C SER A 171 21.59 8.57 -5.70
N ARG A 172 21.64 9.00 -4.43
CA ARG A 172 22.74 9.80 -3.88
C ARG A 172 24.04 9.01 -3.74
N LEU A 173 23.96 7.76 -3.27
CA LEU A 173 25.11 6.87 -3.16
C LEU A 173 25.68 6.47 -4.52
N SER A 174 24.83 6.20 -5.52
CA SER A 174 25.27 5.94 -6.89
C SER A 174 25.88 7.19 -7.52
N ALA A 175 25.28 8.37 -7.31
CA ALA A 175 25.86 9.64 -7.76
C ALA A 175 27.25 9.88 -7.15
N ALA A 176 27.40 9.62 -5.85
CA ALA A 176 28.67 9.72 -5.15
C ALA A 176 29.68 8.67 -5.64
N GLY A 177 29.25 7.43 -5.90
CA GLY A 177 30.06 6.38 -6.49
C GLY A 177 30.56 6.74 -7.88
N THR A 178 29.68 7.25 -8.76
CA THR A 178 30.06 7.72 -10.10
C THR A 178 31.00 8.92 -10.05
N LEU A 179 30.85 9.82 -9.07
CA LEU A 179 31.80 10.91 -8.83
C LEU A 179 33.15 10.41 -8.33
N LEU A 180 33.18 9.42 -7.44
CA LEU A 180 34.40 8.78 -6.95
C LEU A 180 35.12 7.98 -8.04
N GLU A 181 34.39 7.29 -8.91
CA GLU A 181 34.91 6.49 -10.01
C GLU A 181 35.38 7.38 -11.19
N GLY A 182 34.65 8.47 -11.46
CA GLY A 182 35.08 9.52 -12.39
C GLY A 182 36.29 10.32 -11.85
N GLY A 183 36.35 10.56 -10.55
CA GLY A 183 37.48 11.22 -9.88
C GLY A 183 38.71 10.33 -9.75
N SER A 184 38.53 9.04 -9.47
CA SER A 184 39.63 8.07 -9.36
C SER A 184 40.23 7.72 -10.72
N SER A 185 39.44 7.69 -11.79
CA SER A 185 39.96 7.51 -13.16
C SER A 185 40.77 8.72 -13.64
N LEU A 186 40.40 9.94 -13.24
CA LEU A 186 41.24 11.14 -13.44
C LEU A 186 42.49 11.09 -12.55
N PHE A 187 42.36 10.72 -11.27
CA PHE A 187 43.52 10.57 -10.39
C PHE A 187 44.47 9.48 -10.89
N ALA A 188 43.98 8.36 -11.43
CA ALA A 188 44.82 7.32 -12.03
C ALA A 188 45.52 7.78 -13.33
N LYS A 189 44.88 8.68 -14.10
CA LYS A 189 45.44 9.24 -15.34
C LYS A 189 46.44 10.38 -15.08
N TYR A 190 46.33 11.07 -13.94
CA TYR A 190 47.16 12.25 -13.59
C TYR A 190 48.05 12.08 -12.35
N SER A 191 47.91 10.98 -11.61
CA SER A 191 48.89 10.58 -10.61
C SER A 191 50.13 10.13 -11.36
N PRO A 192 51.30 10.75 -11.11
CA PRO A 192 52.53 10.31 -11.75
C PRO A 192 52.81 8.89 -11.28
N GLU A 193 52.68 7.90 -12.17
CA GLU A 193 53.50 6.71 -12.04
C GLU A 193 54.94 7.20 -11.96
N SER A 194 55.57 7.03 -10.80
CA SER A 194 57.04 7.05 -10.73
C SER A 194 57.53 6.12 -11.84
N PRO A 195 58.39 6.59 -12.77
CA PRO A 195 58.91 5.74 -13.82
C PRO A 195 59.83 4.71 -13.18
N THR A 196 59.31 3.54 -12.86
CA THR A 196 60.13 2.38 -12.55
C THR A 196 59.80 1.31 -13.57
N GLY A 197 60.68 1.23 -14.57
CA GLY A 197 60.63 0.20 -15.59
C GLY A 197 60.59 -1.20 -14.96
N GLY A 198 59.69 -2.02 -15.49
CA GLY A 198 59.65 -3.44 -15.27
C GLY A 198 59.06 -4.06 -16.53
N GLY A 199 59.93 -4.37 -17.50
CA GLY A 199 59.52 -5.05 -18.72
C GLY A 199 58.84 -6.38 -18.38
N SER A 200 57.56 -6.51 -18.73
CA SER A 200 56.95 -7.83 -18.89
C SER A 200 57.07 -8.23 -20.34
N THR A 201 58.23 -8.82 -20.60
CA THR A 201 58.59 -9.57 -21.80
C THR A 201 57.46 -10.50 -22.24
N TYR A 202 57.15 -10.41 -23.53
CA TYR A 202 56.40 -11.35 -24.34
C TYR A 202 56.37 -12.80 -23.83
N TYR A 203 55.17 -13.31 -23.58
CA TYR A 203 54.83 -14.69 -23.91
C TYR A 203 53.50 -14.71 -24.66
N THR A 204 53.56 -14.54 -25.99
CA THR A 204 52.56 -15.10 -26.87
C THR A 204 52.64 -16.63 -26.74
N ARG A 205 51.77 -17.19 -25.89
CA ARG A 205 51.61 -18.65 -25.79
C ARG A 205 51.00 -19.15 -27.09
N ARG A 206 51.86 -19.58 -28.01
CA ARG A 206 51.54 -20.36 -29.20
C ARG A 206 50.91 -21.69 -28.77
N SER A 207 49.59 -21.76 -28.60
CA SER A 207 48.88 -23.04 -28.49
C SER A 207 48.64 -23.59 -29.90
N SER A 208 49.66 -24.26 -30.45
CA SER A 208 49.45 -25.17 -31.57
C SER A 208 48.84 -26.48 -31.04
N ARG A 209 47.76 -26.90 -31.70
CA ARG A 209 47.25 -28.27 -31.79
C ARG A 209 46.78 -28.95 -30.51
N GLY A 210 45.49 -29.30 -30.51
CA GLY A 210 45.09 -30.59 -29.95
C GLY A 210 43.65 -30.65 -29.45
N GLY A 211 42.76 -31.12 -30.31
CA GLY A 211 41.78 -32.12 -29.88
C GLY A 211 40.50 -31.62 -29.22
N VAL A 212 39.47 -31.48 -30.06
CA VAL A 212 38.06 -31.77 -29.78
C VAL A 212 37.89 -32.88 -28.74
N ARG A 213 37.00 -32.69 -27.76
CA ARG A 213 36.01 -33.70 -27.33
C ARG A 213 34.89 -33.08 -26.48
N ARG A 214 33.68 -33.39 -26.91
CA ARG A 214 32.37 -33.11 -26.31
C ARG A 214 32.17 -33.90 -25.00
N TYR A 215 31.13 -33.53 -24.25
CA TYR A 215 30.09 -34.33 -23.55
C TYR A 215 29.71 -33.58 -22.27
N SER A 216 28.50 -33.60 -21.73
CA SER A 216 27.10 -33.84 -22.14
C SER A 216 26.32 -33.65 -20.84
N TYR A 217 25.09 -33.14 -20.93
CA TYR A 217 24.19 -32.98 -19.79
C TYR A 217 23.89 -34.31 -19.09
N GLY A 218 23.75 -34.21 -17.77
CA GLY A 218 23.08 -35.13 -16.85
C GLY A 218 22.60 -34.30 -15.67
#